data_AF-A0A816E2U0-F1
#
_entry.id   AF-A0A816E2U0-F1
#
_cell.length_a   1.000
_cell.length_b   1.000
_cell.length_c   1.000
_cell.angle_alpha   90.00
_cell.angle_beta   90.00
_cell.angle_gamma   90.00
#
_symmetry.space_group_name_H-M   'P 1'
#
loop_
_entity.id
_entity.type
_entity.pdbx_description
1 polymer ?
#
loop_
_entity_poly.entity_id
_entity_poly.type
_entity_poly.pdbx_seq_one_letter_code
_entity_poly.pdbx_strand_id
1 'polypeptide(L)'
;MHLTYDIALIQIHSIPVELPAIVVLIELNHLPSIDSLLFCQIRLLFDFVFQSRNIVYSWGRLVVELEPALPYDIFIFPLGGELINLQRRFKTWIEEKFFPCVE
;
A
#
# COMPACT_ATOMS: atom_id res chain seq x y z
N MET A 1 -33.79 -5.15 -10.88
CA MET A 1 -32.68 -4.39 -10.27
C MET A 1 -31.53 -5.37 -10.11
N HIS A 2 -30.62 -5.44 -11.09
CA HIS A 2 -29.46 -6.32 -11.01
C HIS A 2 -28.41 -5.62 -10.13
N LEU A 3 -28.08 -6.23 -8.98
CA LEU A 3 -26.92 -5.84 -8.19
C LEU A 3 -25.67 -6.35 -8.93
N THR A 4 -25.03 -5.48 -9.71
CA THR A 4 -23.65 -5.67 -10.15
C THR A 4 -22.75 -5.47 -8.94
N TYR A 5 -22.21 -6.57 -8.42
CA TYR A 5 -21.14 -6.51 -7.42
C TYR A 5 -19.84 -6.21 -8.15
N ASP A 6 -19.48 -4.94 -8.26
CA ASP A 6 -18.22 -4.56 -8.87
C ASP A 6 -17.08 -4.74 -7.86
N ILE A 7 -16.02 -5.38 -8.33
CA ILE A 7 -14.99 -6.07 -7.54
C ILE A 7 -13.93 -5.05 -7.10
N ALA A 8 -13.64 -4.95 -5.80
CA ALA A 8 -12.37 -4.39 -5.33
C ALA A 8 -11.26 -5.42 -5.59
N LEU A 9 -10.24 -5.06 -6.36
CA LEU A 9 -9.12 -5.95 -6.65
C LEU A 9 -8.04 -5.77 -5.58
N ILE A 10 -7.86 -6.78 -4.73
CA ILE A 10 -6.71 -6.88 -3.83
C ILE A 10 -5.85 -8.05 -4.32
N GLN A 11 -4.68 -7.74 -4.87
CA GLN A 11 -3.70 -8.74 -5.29
C GLN A 11 -2.57 -8.81 -4.27
N ILE A 12 -2.32 -10.00 -3.73
CA ILE A 12 -1.23 -10.26 -2.79
C ILE A 12 -0.25 -11.21 -3.47
N HIS A 13 0.98 -10.76 -3.67
CA HIS A 13 2.06 -11.52 -4.28
C HIS A 13 3.24 -11.59 -3.32
N SER A 14 3.71 -12.79 -3.00
CA SER A 14 5.02 -12.97 -2.37
C SER A 14 6.12 -12.87 -3.42
N ILE A 15 7.21 -12.15 -3.13
CA ILE A 15 8.38 -12.05 -4.02
C ILE A 15 9.55 -12.76 -3.32
N PRO A 16 10.26 -13.68 -4.01
CA PRO A 16 10.42 -15.12 -3.73
C PRO A 16 9.99 -15.66 -2.35
N VAL A 17 9.67 -16.95 -2.26
CA VAL A 17 9.21 -17.62 -1.01
C VAL A 17 10.24 -17.50 0.11
N GLU A 18 11.51 -17.33 -0.23
CA GLU A 18 12.64 -17.24 0.69
C GLU A 18 12.79 -15.85 1.33
N LEU A 19 12.12 -14.83 0.80
CA LEU A 19 12.14 -13.49 1.38
C LEU A 19 10.86 -13.25 2.20
N PRO A 20 10.96 -12.67 3.40
CA PRO A 20 9.79 -12.31 4.23
C PRO A 20 9.11 -11.05 3.68
N ALA A 21 8.89 -10.97 2.36
CA ALA A 21 8.37 -9.81 1.67
C ALA A 21 7.07 -10.15 0.94
N ILE A 22 6.04 -9.34 1.21
CA ILE A 22 4.73 -9.42 0.57
C ILE A 22 4.52 -8.13 -0.20
N VAL A 23 4.17 -8.25 -1.48
CA VAL A 23 3.67 -7.17 -2.30
C VAL A 23 2.16 -7.20 -2.30
N VAL A 24 1.55 -6.08 -1.94
CA VAL A 24 0.11 -5.89 -1.91
C VAL A 24 -0.24 -4.79 -2.92
N LEU A 25 -1.06 -5.13 -3.91
CA LEU A 25 -1.66 -4.18 -4.83
C LEU A 25 -3.14 -4.07 -4.51
N ILE A 26 -3.59 -2.85 -4.26
CA ILE A 26 -4.96 -2.55 -3.82
C ILE A 26 -5.58 -1.58 -4.80
N GLU A 27 -6.68 -1.99 -5.40
CA GLU A 27 -7.52 -1.14 -6.25
C GLU A 27 -8.88 -0.93 -5.57
N LEU A 28 -9.16 0.33 -5.21
CA LEU A 28 -10.34 0.73 -4.45
C LEU A 28 -11.39 1.36 -5.38
N ASN A 29 -11.97 0.58 -6.30
CA ASN A 29 -13.02 1.09 -7.19
C ASN A 29 -14.44 0.97 -6.57
N HIS A 30 -14.70 -0.08 -5.78
CA HIS A 30 -16.00 -0.31 -5.15
C HIS A 30 -15.84 -1.03 -3.80
N LEU A 31 -15.62 -0.26 -2.73
CA LEU A 31 -15.52 -0.82 -1.39
C LEU A 31 -16.85 -1.49 -0.98
N PRO A 32 -16.80 -2.65 -0.27
CA PRO A 32 -18.00 -3.23 0.32
C PRO A 32 -18.66 -2.26 1.31
N SER A 33 -19.94 -2.47 1.62
CA SER A 33 -20.62 -1.68 2.66
C SER A 33 -19.85 -1.73 3.99
N ILE A 34 -19.81 -0.62 4.72
CA ILE A 34 -19.11 -0.47 6.00
C ILE A 34 -19.58 -1.51 7.04
N ASP A 35 -20.84 -1.93 6.96
CA ASP A 35 -21.44 -2.94 7.85
C ASP A 35 -21.14 -4.38 7.42
N SER A 36 -20.49 -4.58 6.27
CA SER A 36 -20.19 -5.92 5.75
C SER A 36 -18.96 -6.53 6.41
N LEU A 37 -19.01 -7.86 6.60
CA LEU A 37 -17.86 -8.61 7.09
C LEU A 37 -16.61 -8.42 6.21
N LEU A 38 -16.80 -8.32 4.89
CA LEU A 38 -15.71 -8.14 3.95
C LEU A 38 -15.01 -6.78 4.15
N PHE A 39 -15.77 -5.72 4.40
CA PHE A 39 -15.19 -4.42 4.75
C PHE A 39 -14.35 -4.51 6.03
N CYS A 40 -14.86 -5.18 7.08
CA CYS A 40 -14.11 -5.42 8.31
C CYS A 40 -12.80 -6.17 8.07
N GLN A 41 -12.82 -7.20 7.20
CA GLN A 41 -11.62 -7.96 6.84
C GLN A 41 -10.61 -7.11 6.07
N ILE A 42 -11.07 -6.26 5.14
CA ILE A 42 -10.20 -5.32 4.43
C ILE A 42 -9.55 -4.35 5.43
N ARG A 43 -10.32 -3.77 6.35
CA ARG A 43 -9.78 -2.87 7.37
C ARG A 43 -8.73 -3.55 8.25
N LEU A 44 -8.97 -4.80 8.67
CA LEU A 44 -7.99 -5.59 9.42
C LEU A 44 -6.71 -5.88 8.63
N LEU A 45 -6.80 -6.09 7.31
CA LEU A 45 -5.63 -6.23 6.45
C LEU A 45 -4.80 -4.95 6.45
N PHE A 46 -5.45 -3.79 6.31
CA PHE A 46 -4.78 -2.49 6.39
C PHE A 46 -4.14 -2.25 7.77
N ASP A 47 -4.85 -2.56 8.85
CA ASP A 47 -4.31 -2.49 10.22
C ASP A 47 -3.08 -3.39 10.38
N PHE A 48 -3.08 -4.57 9.76
CA PHE A 48 -1.95 -5.50 9.78
C PHE A 48 -0.77 -4.99 8.95
N VAL A 49 -1.00 -4.41 7.77
CA VAL A 49 0.05 -3.85 6.92
C VAL A 49 0.73 -2.66 7.61
N PHE A 50 -0.06 -1.76 8.20
CA PHE A 50 0.41 -0.52 8.82
C PHE A 50 0.75 -0.64 10.31
N GLN A 51 1.10 -1.83 10.78
CA GLN A 51 1.61 -2.01 12.14
C GLN A 51 2.97 -1.33 12.32
N SER A 52 3.23 -0.81 13.53
CA SER A 52 4.47 -0.11 13.87
C SER A 52 5.77 -0.90 13.68
N ARG A 53 5.67 -2.23 13.60
CA ARG A 53 6.82 -3.13 13.41
C ARG A 53 7.13 -3.41 11.94
N ASN A 54 6.25 -3.02 11.03
CA ASN A 54 6.42 -3.29 9.61
C ASN A 54 7.18 -2.15 8.94
N ILE A 55 7.89 -2.52 7.86
CA ILE A 55 8.49 -1.58 6.93
C ILE A 55 7.69 -1.67 5.63
N VAL A 56 7.08 -0.57 5.23
CA VAL A 56 6.23 -0.50 4.04
C VAL A 56 6.99 0.23 2.94
N TYR A 57 7.23 -0.47 1.84
CA TYR A 57 7.83 0.10 0.64
C TYR A 57 6.72 0.50 -0.35
N SER A 58 6.63 1.79 -0.67
CA SER A 58 5.71 2.32 -1.68
C SER A 58 6.47 2.88 -2.86
N TRP A 59 5.90 2.86 -4.07
CA TRP A 59 6.57 3.48 -5.21
C TRP A 59 6.72 4.99 -5.00
N GLY A 60 5.62 5.71 -4.75
CA GLY A 60 5.66 7.14 -4.45
C GLY A 60 5.52 7.45 -2.96
N ARG A 61 4.92 8.60 -2.65
CA ARG A 61 4.63 9.02 -1.27
C ARG A 61 3.34 8.36 -0.83
N LEU A 62 3.44 7.29 -0.04
CA LEU A 62 2.28 6.49 0.37
C LEU A 62 1.13 7.31 0.98
N VAL A 63 1.46 8.33 1.79
CA VAL A 63 0.46 9.24 2.39
C VAL A 63 -0.38 9.96 1.33
N VAL A 64 0.23 10.36 0.22
CA VAL A 64 -0.45 11.04 -0.89
C VAL A 64 -1.26 10.03 -1.71
N GLU A 65 -0.71 8.84 -1.93
CA GLU A 65 -1.39 7.77 -2.67
C GLU A 65 -2.66 7.28 -1.94
N LEU A 66 -2.64 7.30 -0.60
CA LEU A 66 -3.76 6.88 0.24
C LEU A 66 -4.72 8.03 0.62
N GLU A 67 -4.39 9.28 0.33
CA GLU A 67 -5.26 10.43 0.64
C GLU A 67 -6.69 10.28 0.10
N PRO A 68 -6.93 9.81 -1.15
CA PRO A 68 -8.28 9.60 -1.66
C PRO A 68 -9.08 8.54 -0.89
N ALA A 69 -8.40 7.69 -0.13
CA ALA A 69 -9.01 6.61 0.64
C ALA A 69 -9.39 7.02 2.09
N LEU A 70 -8.96 8.20 2.55
CA LEU A 70 -9.29 8.73 3.88
C LEU A 70 -10.79 8.75 4.21
N PRO A 71 -11.70 9.15 3.31
CA PRO A 71 -13.14 9.24 3.64
C PRO A 71 -13.81 7.89 3.91
N TYR A 72 -13.14 6.77 3.61
CA TYR A 72 -13.72 5.44 3.74
C TYR A 72 -13.33 4.75 5.05
N ASP A 73 -12.55 5.37 5.94
CA ASP A 73 -12.15 4.81 7.25
C ASP A 73 -11.55 3.39 7.18
N ILE A 74 -10.86 3.06 6.08
CA ILE A 74 -10.22 1.76 5.86
C ILE A 74 -8.85 1.62 6.53
N PHE A 75 -8.25 2.71 6.98
CA PHE A 75 -7.03 2.75 7.79
C PHE A 75 -7.02 4.00 8.69
N ILE A 76 -6.18 3.99 9.71
CA ILE A 76 -6.04 5.10 10.66
C ILE A 76 -4.78 5.89 10.35
N PHE A 77 -4.91 7.22 10.24
CA PHE A 77 -3.78 8.14 10.17
C PHE A 77 -3.42 8.70 11.55
N PRO A 78 -2.12 8.91 11.87
CA PRO A 78 -0.95 8.60 11.05
C PRO A 78 -0.74 7.09 10.90
N LEU A 79 -0.34 6.65 9.71
CA LEU A 79 -0.02 5.24 9.45
C LEU A 79 1.14 4.82 10.36
N GLY A 80 1.05 3.62 10.92
CA GLY A 80 2.16 3.02 11.65
C GLY A 80 3.23 2.45 10.71
N GLY A 81 4.39 2.18 11.29
CA GLY A 81 5.51 1.52 10.62
C GLY A 81 6.48 2.51 9.98
N GLU A 82 7.57 1.98 9.44
CA GLU A 82 8.51 2.77 8.65
C GLU A 82 8.01 2.82 7.20
N LEU A 83 7.76 4.02 6.67
CA LEU A 83 7.28 4.22 5.31
C LEU A 83 8.45 4.64 4.40
N ILE A 84 8.79 3.78 3.44
CA ILE A 84 9.89 3.99 2.50
C ILE A 84 9.35 4.29 1.11
N ASN A 85 9.63 5.49 0.62
CA ASN A 85 9.38 5.88 -0.77
C ASN A 85 10.51 5.36 -1.68
N LEU A 86 10.19 4.37 -2.51
CA LEU A 86 11.10 3.74 -3.45
C LEU A 86 11.50 4.66 -4.60
N GLN A 87 10.61 5.52 -5.09
CA GLN A 87 10.93 6.47 -6.16
C GLN A 87 12.07 7.41 -5.75
N ARG A 88 12.13 7.84 -4.48
CA ARG A 88 13.25 8.62 -3.95
C ARG A 88 14.55 7.80 -3.91
N ARG A 89 14.49 6.56 -3.42
CA ARG A 89 15.65 5.66 -3.39
C ARG A 89 16.17 5.32 -4.79
N PHE A 90 15.25 5.10 -5.73
CA PHE A 90 15.56 4.82 -7.12
C PHE A 90 16.20 6.03 -7.80
N LYS A 91 15.70 7.24 -7.54
CA LYS A 91 16.32 8.47 -8.02
C LYS A 91 17.77 8.61 -7.52
N THR A 92 18.01 8.43 -6.23
CA THR A 92 19.37 8.48 -5.67
C THR A 92 20.28 7.42 -6.28
N TRP A 93 19.78 6.18 -6.43
CA TRP A 93 20.54 5.11 -7.08
C TRP A 93 20.90 5.43 -8.54
N ILE A 94 19.98 6.04 -9.31
CA ILE A 94 20.28 6.49 -10.68
C ILE A 94 21.36 7.58 -10.67
N GLU A 95 21.24 8.58 -9.79
CA GLU A 95 22.19 9.68 -9.67
C GLU A 95 23.60 9.15 -9.37
N GLU A 96 23.72 8.24 -8.40
CA GLU A 96 25.00 7.59 -8.04
C GLU A 96 25.59 6.74 -9.18
N LYS A 97 24.75 6.02 -9.92
CA LYS A 97 25.21 5.10 -10.97
C LYS A 97 25.57 5.77 -12.29
N PHE A 98 24.82 6.79 -12.68
CA PHE A 98 24.89 7.38 -14.01
C PHE A 98 25.45 8.80 -14.03
N PHE A 99 25.46 9.48 -12.88
CA PHE A 99 26.03 10.81 -12.72
C PHE A 99 26.96 10.87 -11.51
N PRO A 100 27.95 9.95 -11.38
CA PRO A 100 28.91 10.05 -10.30
C PRO A 100 29.59 11.42 -10.40
N CYS A 101 29.59 12.18 -9.29
CA CYS A 101 30.32 13.43 -9.23
C CYS A 101 31.77 13.15 -9.65
N VAL A 102 32.19 13.73 -10.76
CA VAL A 102 33.57 13.65 -11.24
C VAL A 102 34.36 14.57 -10.32
N GLU A 103 35.14 13.98 -9.40
CA GLU A 103 36.19 14.71 -8.66
C GLU A 103 37.35 15.09 -9.60
#